data_AF-A0A1U7MNI6-F1
#
_entry.id   AF-A0A1U7MNI6-F1
#
_cell.length_a   1.000
_cell.length_b   1.000
_cell.length_c   1.000
_cell.angle_alpha   90.00
_cell.angle_beta   90.00
_cell.angle_gamma   90.00
#
_symmetry.space_group_name_H-M   'P 1'
#
loop_
_entity.id
_entity.type
_entity.pdbx_description
1 polymer ?
#
loop_
_entity_poly.entity_id
_entity_poly.type
_entity_poly.pdbx_seq_one_letter_code
_entity_poly.pdbx_strand_id
1 'polypeptide(L)'
;MTTSTASTPTLLSSLRARLMPERPGGWLRATAWASLLANALLVLTGGLVRLTGSGLGCPTWPRCTEESWTSTRAMGMHGAIEFGNRLLTFVLVAVAVLTFLAVWRSRRSHPGLLSLALVLAGGIVVQAVVGGVTVRTGLNPWVVGVHFMLSAVMIAVAAVLVGRARRASLPQVAAEQRPGQVGGPAGRWLRGTALAVGALAFVVVYVGTLVTGTGPHAGDAGEVARHTFDAYVVTRLHTLPAYLLLGVTVLGLVQAARQGWPATVRRPLALLGGVLVVQGVIGYYQFFTGLPVVAVALHLVGAAVLVAVVGTVLDRAFVVSAPAGDGVDDGARVGATSAV
;
A
#
# COMPACT_ATOMS: atom_id res chain seq x y z
N MET A 1 -36.87 39.88 21.50
CA MET A 1 -35.62 39.79 20.70
C MET A 1 -34.54 39.21 21.59
N THR A 2 -34.35 37.88 21.56
CA THR A 2 -33.26 37.21 22.26
C THR A 2 -32.08 37.08 21.31
N THR A 3 -31.12 38.00 21.43
CA THR A 3 -29.84 37.93 20.75
C THR A 3 -29.06 36.72 21.28
N SER A 4 -29.03 35.65 20.49
CA SER A 4 -28.14 34.51 20.71
C SER A 4 -26.70 34.97 20.54
N THR A 5 -25.98 35.10 21.64
CA THR A 5 -24.53 35.33 21.65
C THR A 5 -23.85 34.05 21.22
N ALA A 6 -23.50 33.94 19.94
CA ALA A 6 -22.69 32.83 19.44
C ALA A 6 -21.28 32.93 20.05
N SER A 7 -20.99 32.06 21.03
CA SER A 7 -19.68 31.93 21.65
C SER A 7 -18.64 31.56 20.59
N THR A 8 -17.61 32.38 20.41
CA THR A 8 -16.50 32.07 19.50
C THR A 8 -15.85 30.74 19.93
N PRO A 9 -15.74 29.73 19.03
CA PRO A 9 -15.14 28.46 19.38
C PRO A 9 -13.68 28.65 19.80
N THR A 10 -13.30 28.04 20.93
CA THR A 10 -11.91 28.05 21.39
C THR A 10 -11.00 27.37 20.38
N LEU A 11 -9.71 27.74 20.34
CA LEU A 11 -8.71 27.13 19.46
C LEU A 11 -8.68 25.60 19.61
N LEU A 12 -8.80 25.08 20.84
CA LEU A 12 -8.87 23.65 21.13
C LEU A 12 -10.11 22.98 20.53
N SER A 13 -11.28 23.62 20.61
CA SER A 13 -12.51 23.07 20.01
C SER A 13 -12.44 23.02 18.49
N SER A 14 -11.83 24.05 17.87
CA SER A 14 -11.61 24.11 16.43
C SER A 14 -10.62 23.05 15.95
N LEU A 15 -9.51 22.84 16.67
CA LEU A 15 -8.54 21.78 16.39
C LEU A 15 -9.15 20.39 16.54
N ARG A 16 -9.93 20.16 17.60
CA ARG A 16 -10.63 18.89 17.83
C ARG A 16 -11.61 18.57 16.68
N ALA A 17 -12.39 19.55 16.25
CA ALA A 17 -13.34 19.39 15.15
C ALA A 17 -12.63 19.06 13.82
N ARG A 18 -11.45 19.64 13.59
CA ARG A 18 -10.64 19.38 12.39
C ARG A 18 -9.95 18.01 12.42
N LEU A 19 -9.35 17.64 13.55
CA LEU A 19 -8.58 16.39 13.70
C LEU A 19 -9.48 15.15 13.84
N MET A 20 -10.63 15.30 14.52
CA MET A 20 -11.58 14.24 14.80
C MET A 20 -12.99 14.63 14.31
N PRO A 21 -13.21 14.69 12.98
CA PRO A 21 -14.49 15.07 12.41
C PRO A 21 -15.57 14.04 12.73
N GLU A 22 -16.81 14.49 12.93
CA GLU A 22 -17.94 13.58 13.21
C GLU A 22 -18.38 12.77 11.99
N ARG A 23 -18.20 13.35 10.80
CA ARG A 23 -18.52 12.70 9.52
C ARG A 23 -17.28 12.55 8.65
N PRO A 24 -17.15 11.45 7.89
CA PRO A 24 -16.13 11.31 6.87
C PRO A 24 -16.15 12.51 5.90
N GLY A 25 -14.98 13.08 5.61
CA GLY A 25 -14.87 14.32 4.84
C GLY A 25 -13.53 14.48 4.15
N GLY A 26 -13.22 15.71 3.72
CA GLY A 26 -11.95 16.04 3.05
C GLY A 26 -10.72 15.67 3.87
N TRP A 27 -10.77 15.86 5.19
CA TRP A 27 -9.65 15.55 6.10
C TRP A 27 -9.30 14.05 6.10
N LEU A 28 -10.29 13.18 6.25
CA LEU A 28 -10.08 11.73 6.18
C LEU A 28 -9.49 11.30 4.82
N ARG A 29 -9.97 11.90 3.73
CA ARG A 29 -9.42 11.62 2.39
C ARG A 29 -7.96 12.04 2.29
N ALA A 30 -7.60 13.20 2.86
CA ALA A 30 -6.24 13.69 2.85
C ALA A 30 -5.30 12.77 3.65
N THR A 31 -5.70 12.34 4.85
CA THR A 31 -4.88 11.42 5.67
C THR A 31 -4.76 10.03 5.04
N ALA A 32 -5.82 9.52 4.40
CA ALA A 32 -5.76 8.27 3.64
C ALA A 32 -4.77 8.33 2.47
N TRP A 33 -4.81 9.41 1.67
CA TRP A 33 -3.84 9.62 0.58
C TRP A 33 -2.43 9.82 1.12
N ALA A 34 -2.25 10.58 2.20
CA ALA A 34 -0.97 10.72 2.85
C ALA A 34 -0.42 9.37 3.31
N SER A 35 -1.26 8.46 3.81
CA SER A 35 -0.85 7.12 4.21
C SER A 35 -0.34 6.31 3.01
N LEU A 36 -1.06 6.30 1.89
CA LEU A 36 -0.62 5.61 0.67
C LEU A 36 0.68 6.18 0.14
N LEU A 37 0.78 7.52 0.03
CA LEU A 37 1.96 8.19 -0.52
C LEU A 37 3.17 8.04 0.40
N ALA A 38 3.01 8.11 1.72
CA ALA A 38 4.10 7.93 2.67
C ALA A 38 4.64 6.50 2.65
N ASN A 39 3.77 5.48 2.58
CA ASN A 39 4.20 4.08 2.45
C ASN A 39 4.91 3.83 1.10
N ALA A 40 4.37 4.38 0.00
CA ALA A 40 5.03 4.30 -1.30
C ALA A 40 6.40 4.97 -1.27
N LEU A 41 6.48 6.20 -0.74
CA LEU A 41 7.74 6.95 -0.61
C LEU A 41 8.77 6.21 0.24
N LEU A 42 8.36 5.60 1.36
CA LEU A 42 9.24 4.80 2.21
C LEU A 42 9.85 3.61 1.45
N VAL A 43 9.08 2.95 0.59
CA VAL A 43 9.61 1.89 -0.30
C VAL A 43 10.61 2.46 -1.29
N LEU A 44 10.37 3.64 -1.86
CA LEU A 44 11.30 4.27 -2.79
C LEU A 44 12.62 4.65 -2.11
N THR A 45 12.54 5.24 -0.92
CA THR A 45 13.74 5.62 -0.16
C THR A 45 14.48 4.41 0.38
N GLY A 46 13.78 3.34 0.79
CA GLY A 46 14.42 2.06 1.11
C GLY A 46 15.07 1.41 -0.11
N GLY A 47 14.45 1.54 -1.29
CA GLY A 47 15.06 1.18 -2.56
C GLY A 47 16.33 1.97 -2.86
N LEU A 48 16.31 3.28 -2.61
CA LEU A 48 17.47 4.15 -2.75
C LEU A 48 18.59 3.71 -1.81
N VAL A 49 18.31 3.50 -0.52
CA VAL A 49 19.26 2.95 0.47
C VAL A 49 19.96 1.71 -0.10
N ARG A 50 19.19 0.78 -0.66
CA ARG A 50 19.74 -0.44 -1.25
C ARG A 50 20.58 -0.17 -2.50
N LEU A 51 20.07 0.65 -3.42
CA LEU A 51 20.72 0.94 -4.70
C LEU A 51 21.99 1.77 -4.55
N THR A 52 22.12 2.54 -3.46
CA THR A 52 23.34 3.30 -3.14
C THR A 52 24.30 2.54 -2.24
N GLY A 53 24.01 1.28 -1.87
CA GLY A 53 24.86 0.52 -0.96
C GLY A 53 24.88 1.06 0.47
N SER A 54 23.80 1.72 0.91
CA SER A 54 23.73 2.39 2.22
C SER A 54 23.04 1.58 3.31
N GLY A 55 22.63 0.34 3.06
CA GLY A 55 21.81 -0.47 3.98
C GLY A 55 22.46 -0.73 5.35
N LEU A 56 23.79 -0.68 5.45
CA LEU A 56 24.53 -0.73 6.72
C LEU A 56 25.17 0.61 7.10
N GLY A 57 24.72 1.71 6.50
CA GLY A 57 25.18 3.07 6.84
C GLY A 57 24.93 3.46 8.31
N CYS A 58 23.94 2.82 8.95
CA CYS A 58 23.79 2.75 10.40
C CYS A 58 23.93 1.27 10.81
N PRO A 59 25.12 0.81 11.25
CA PRO A 59 25.39 -0.62 11.45
C PRO A 59 24.63 -1.24 12.63
N THR A 60 24.09 -0.42 13.55
CA THR A 60 23.29 -0.91 14.67
C THR A 60 21.81 -0.53 14.51
N TRP A 61 20.96 -1.11 15.37
CA TRP A 61 19.55 -0.76 15.52
C TRP A 61 19.12 -1.08 16.96
N PRO A 62 18.35 -0.21 17.66
CA PRO A 62 17.65 0.99 17.19
C PRO A 62 18.52 2.26 17.14
N ARG A 63 19.70 2.24 17.74
CA ARG A 63 20.72 3.29 17.57
C ARG A 63 21.31 3.23 16.17
N CYS A 64 22.06 4.25 15.75
CA CYS A 64 22.77 4.22 14.46
C CYS A 64 24.16 3.58 14.63
N THR A 65 24.83 3.85 15.77
CA THR A 65 26.04 3.15 16.24
C THR A 65 25.86 2.74 17.71
N GLU A 66 26.81 2.04 18.32
CA GLU A 66 26.73 1.72 19.76
C GLU A 66 26.66 2.99 20.65
N GLU A 67 27.36 4.04 20.21
CA GLU A 67 27.51 5.31 20.94
C GLU A 67 26.52 6.40 20.52
N SER A 68 25.90 6.30 19.32
CA SER A 68 25.07 7.37 18.75
C SER A 68 23.70 6.91 18.28
N TRP A 69 22.66 7.67 18.65
CA TRP A 69 21.30 7.50 18.14
C TRP A 69 21.11 8.03 16.72
N THR A 70 21.98 8.92 16.27
CA THR A 70 21.86 9.63 14.99
C THR A 70 23.07 9.38 14.10
N SER A 71 22.91 9.69 12.80
CA SER A 71 24.03 9.65 11.88
C SER A 71 25.12 10.66 12.27
N THR A 72 26.38 10.24 12.24
CA THR A 72 27.56 11.05 12.55
C THR A 72 28.29 11.41 11.27
N ARG A 73 29.09 12.49 11.30
CA ARG A 73 29.88 12.93 10.14
C ARG A 73 30.83 11.85 9.62
N ALA A 74 31.34 10.98 10.49
CA ALA A 74 32.25 9.89 10.13
C ALA A 74 31.60 8.82 9.23
N MET A 75 30.27 8.65 9.32
CA MET A 75 29.53 7.69 8.48
C MET A 75 29.19 8.24 7.08
N GLY A 76 29.50 9.52 6.82
CA GLY A 76 29.35 10.15 5.52
C GLY A 76 27.94 10.06 4.93
N MET A 77 27.87 10.01 3.60
CA MET A 77 26.59 10.01 2.86
C MET A 77 25.77 8.73 3.08
N HIS A 78 26.43 7.57 3.22
CA HIS A 78 25.72 6.30 3.44
C HIS A 78 24.95 6.30 4.77
N GLY A 79 25.57 6.80 5.84
CA GLY A 79 24.90 6.98 7.12
C GLY A 79 23.73 7.97 7.04
N ALA A 80 23.87 9.06 6.28
CA ALA A 80 22.80 10.04 6.11
C ALA A 80 21.60 9.46 5.33
N ILE A 81 21.85 8.67 4.28
CA ILE A 81 20.81 8.04 3.45
C ILE A 81 20.00 7.02 4.29
N GLU A 82 20.68 6.13 5.01
CA GLU A 82 20.03 5.12 5.86
C GLU A 82 19.27 5.75 7.03
N PHE A 83 19.91 6.67 7.75
CA PHE A 83 19.25 7.38 8.85
C PHE A 83 18.04 8.21 8.36
N GLY A 84 18.16 8.86 7.20
CA GLY A 84 17.05 9.58 6.58
C GLY A 84 15.85 8.67 6.28
N ASN A 85 16.10 7.46 5.77
CA ASN A 85 15.05 6.46 5.59
C ASN A 85 14.42 6.02 6.92
N ARG A 86 15.23 5.84 7.99
CA ARG A 86 14.70 5.53 9.34
C ARG A 86 13.78 6.64 9.86
N LEU A 87 14.13 7.91 9.63
CA LEU A 87 13.35 9.07 10.08
C LEU A 87 11.95 9.12 9.43
N LEU A 88 11.79 8.62 8.21
CA LEU A 88 10.47 8.57 7.56
C LEU A 88 9.47 7.70 8.32
N THR A 89 9.93 6.74 9.14
CA THR A 89 9.05 5.98 10.03
C THR A 89 8.25 6.90 10.94
N PHE A 90 8.84 7.98 11.45
CA PHE A 90 8.12 8.94 12.29
C PHE A 90 7.07 9.74 11.52
N VAL A 91 7.32 10.03 10.23
CA VAL A 91 6.33 10.63 9.35
C VAL A 91 5.16 9.67 9.15
N LEU A 92 5.43 8.37 8.92
CA LEU A 92 4.38 7.35 8.82
C LEU A 92 3.59 7.22 10.12
N VAL A 93 4.24 7.24 11.29
CA VAL A 93 3.57 7.22 12.60
C VAL A 93 2.65 8.44 12.74
N ALA A 94 3.13 9.65 12.42
CA ALA A 94 2.32 10.85 12.47
C ALA A 94 1.09 10.74 11.55
N VAL A 95 1.28 10.28 10.31
CA VAL A 95 0.18 10.05 9.37
C VAL A 95 -0.79 8.98 9.89
N ALA A 96 -0.30 7.91 10.52
CA ALA A 96 -1.15 6.87 11.10
C ALA A 96 -1.98 7.39 12.27
N VAL A 97 -1.39 8.20 13.15
CA VAL A 97 -2.12 8.89 14.24
C VAL A 97 -3.18 9.82 13.67
N LEU A 98 -2.83 10.66 12.69
CA LEU A 98 -3.79 11.57 12.05
C LEU A 98 -4.93 10.82 11.36
N THR A 99 -4.64 9.68 10.73
CA THR A 99 -5.64 8.81 10.11
C THR A 99 -6.56 8.19 11.16
N PHE A 100 -6.00 7.68 12.26
CA PHE A 100 -6.78 7.14 13.38
C PHE A 100 -7.71 8.20 13.97
N LEU A 101 -7.21 9.40 14.24
CA LEU A 101 -8.01 10.52 14.74
C LEU A 101 -9.13 10.90 13.75
N ALA A 102 -8.81 10.94 12.45
CA ALA A 102 -9.78 11.27 11.40
C ALA A 102 -10.96 10.29 11.32
N VAL A 103 -10.75 9.02 11.69
CA VAL A 103 -11.80 7.98 11.70
C VAL A 103 -12.46 7.82 13.07
N TRP A 104 -11.81 8.24 14.16
CA TRP A 104 -12.21 7.87 15.52
C TRP A 104 -13.68 8.12 15.84
N ARG A 105 -14.25 9.29 15.48
CA ARG A 105 -15.64 9.60 15.79
C ARG A 105 -16.65 8.92 14.86
N SER A 106 -16.24 8.51 13.67
CA SER A 106 -17.05 7.74 12.72
C SER A 106 -16.82 6.22 12.82
N ARG A 107 -16.04 5.75 13.80
CA ARG A 107 -15.68 4.33 13.95
C ARG A 107 -16.86 3.35 14.10
N ARG A 108 -17.98 3.82 14.64
CA ARG A 108 -19.18 2.98 14.81
C ARG A 108 -19.96 2.81 13.51
N SER A 109 -20.03 3.87 12.68
CA SER A 109 -20.71 3.82 11.39
C SER A 109 -19.80 3.33 10.25
N HIS A 110 -18.48 3.33 10.45
CA HIS A 110 -17.50 2.90 9.46
C HIS A 110 -16.38 2.05 10.10
N PRO A 111 -16.70 0.90 10.74
CA PRO A 111 -15.72 0.08 11.46
C PRO A 111 -14.58 -0.42 10.55
N GLY A 112 -14.87 -0.63 9.26
CA GLY A 112 -13.87 -1.03 8.27
C GLY A 112 -12.76 0.02 8.03
N LEU A 113 -13.04 1.32 8.22
CA LEU A 113 -12.00 2.35 8.14
C LEU A 113 -11.07 2.32 9.35
N LEU A 114 -11.63 2.09 10.54
CA LEU A 114 -10.84 1.99 11.77
C LEU A 114 -9.94 0.75 11.72
N SER A 115 -10.46 -0.39 11.28
CA SER A 115 -9.67 -1.61 11.10
C SER A 115 -8.48 -1.38 10.17
N LEU A 116 -8.67 -0.75 9.01
CA LEU A 116 -7.57 -0.44 8.08
C LEU A 116 -6.54 0.52 8.71
N ALA A 117 -6.98 1.55 9.44
CA ALA A 117 -6.08 2.47 10.14
C ALA A 117 -5.24 1.74 11.21
N LEU A 118 -5.85 0.82 11.96
CA LEU A 118 -5.14 0.02 12.98
C LEU A 118 -4.19 -0.99 12.34
N VAL A 119 -4.57 -1.64 11.23
CA VAL A 119 -3.68 -2.54 10.47
C VAL A 119 -2.46 -1.79 9.96
N LEU A 120 -2.63 -0.58 9.43
CA LEU A 120 -1.50 0.25 8.97
C LEU A 120 -0.62 0.70 10.14
N ALA A 121 -1.22 1.13 11.26
CA ALA A 121 -0.47 1.51 12.46
C ALA A 121 0.35 0.34 13.03
N GLY A 122 -0.27 -0.85 13.17
CA GLY A 122 0.41 -2.06 13.58
C GLY A 122 1.49 -2.49 12.58
N GLY A 123 1.20 -2.38 11.28
CA GLY A 123 2.15 -2.66 10.20
C GLY A 123 3.42 -1.82 10.29
N ILE A 124 3.33 -0.55 10.69
CA ILE A 124 4.51 0.31 10.90
C ILE A 124 5.41 -0.24 12.02
N VAL A 125 4.82 -0.72 13.12
CA VAL A 125 5.57 -1.32 14.23
C VAL A 125 6.27 -2.59 13.77
N VAL A 126 5.53 -3.49 13.08
CA VAL A 126 6.11 -4.73 12.55
C VAL A 126 7.22 -4.41 11.54
N GLN A 127 7.03 -3.41 10.68
CA GLN A 127 8.06 -2.96 9.74
C GLN A 127 9.32 -2.48 10.45
N ALA A 128 9.20 -1.62 11.45
CA ALA A 128 10.35 -1.12 12.20
C ALA A 128 11.15 -2.27 12.84
N VAL A 129 10.46 -3.29 13.38
CA VAL A 129 11.10 -4.48 13.93
C VAL A 129 11.80 -5.30 12.86
N VAL A 130 11.12 -5.63 11.76
CA VAL A 130 11.69 -6.45 10.67
C VAL A 130 12.85 -5.71 9.98
N GLY A 131 12.77 -4.39 9.81
CA GLY A 131 13.85 -3.54 9.32
C GLY A 131 15.05 -3.55 10.27
N GLY A 132 14.81 -3.47 11.58
CA GLY A 132 15.87 -3.62 12.59
C GLY A 132 16.51 -5.01 12.60
N VAL A 133 15.74 -6.08 12.34
CA VAL A 133 16.29 -7.44 12.14
C VAL A 133 17.12 -7.50 10.87
N THR A 134 16.72 -6.80 9.80
CA THR A 134 17.47 -6.74 8.53
C THR A 134 18.88 -6.20 8.75
N VAL A 135 19.02 -5.11 9.52
CA VAL A 135 20.34 -4.55 9.88
C VAL A 135 21.16 -5.53 10.73
N ARG A 136 20.56 -6.08 11.79
CA ARG A 136 21.25 -7.02 12.71
C ARG A 136 21.67 -8.34 12.06
N THR A 137 21.03 -8.72 10.96
CA THR A 137 21.36 -9.93 10.19
C THR A 137 22.26 -9.65 8.99
N GLY A 138 22.83 -8.44 8.89
CA GLY A 138 23.74 -8.07 7.80
C GLY A 138 23.05 -8.07 6.43
N LEU A 139 21.82 -7.58 6.36
CA LEU A 139 20.98 -7.55 5.15
C LEU A 139 20.63 -8.94 4.59
N ASN A 140 20.39 -9.93 5.45
CA ASN A 140 19.99 -11.27 5.03
C ASN A 140 18.83 -11.20 4.01
N PRO A 141 18.99 -11.77 2.80
CA PRO A 141 18.07 -11.53 1.68
C PRO A 141 16.66 -12.07 1.95
N TRP A 142 16.50 -13.09 2.80
CA TRP A 142 15.18 -13.56 3.24
C TRP A 142 14.45 -12.51 4.07
N VAL A 143 15.16 -11.86 5.01
CA VAL A 143 14.60 -10.83 5.89
C VAL A 143 14.28 -9.57 5.09
N VAL A 144 15.18 -9.15 4.19
CA VAL A 144 14.95 -8.04 3.25
C VAL A 144 13.70 -8.29 2.40
N GLY A 145 13.55 -9.51 1.87
CA GLY A 145 12.37 -9.91 1.10
C GLY A 145 11.08 -9.84 1.91
N VAL A 146 11.08 -10.35 3.15
CA VAL A 146 9.92 -10.24 4.07
C VAL A 146 9.58 -8.78 4.39
N HIS A 147 10.59 -7.96 4.68
CA HIS A 147 10.44 -6.53 4.92
C HIS A 147 9.75 -5.84 3.74
N PHE A 148 10.20 -6.11 2.51
CA PHE A 148 9.60 -5.57 1.30
C PHE A 148 8.17 -6.08 1.05
N MET A 149 7.92 -7.38 1.23
CA MET A 149 6.57 -7.96 1.09
C MET A 149 5.57 -7.33 2.06
N LEU A 150 5.98 -7.09 3.30
CA LEU A 150 5.15 -6.39 4.27
C LEU A 150 4.82 -4.96 3.80
N SER A 151 5.77 -4.26 3.16
CA SER A 151 5.55 -2.90 2.64
C SER A 151 4.57 -2.93 1.47
N ALA A 152 4.69 -3.91 0.58
CA ALA A 152 3.74 -4.12 -0.51
C ALA A 152 2.32 -4.33 0.04
N VAL A 153 2.14 -5.21 1.03
CA VAL A 153 0.83 -5.42 1.67
C VAL A 153 0.29 -4.12 2.27
N MET A 154 1.12 -3.35 2.97
CA MET A 154 0.72 -2.06 3.54
C MET A 154 0.29 -1.05 2.47
N ILE A 155 0.97 -0.99 1.32
CA ILE A 155 0.58 -0.15 0.18
C ILE A 155 -0.80 -0.57 -0.37
N ALA A 156 -1.05 -1.88 -0.52
CA ALA A 156 -2.35 -2.38 -0.94
C ALA A 156 -3.45 -1.98 0.06
N VAL A 157 -3.21 -2.17 1.36
CA VAL A 157 -4.14 -1.78 2.44
C VAL A 157 -4.40 -0.27 2.45
N ALA A 158 -3.38 0.55 2.24
CA ALA A 158 -3.52 2.01 2.15
C ALA A 158 -4.32 2.43 0.91
N ALA A 159 -4.16 1.74 -0.22
CA ALA A 159 -4.99 1.98 -1.41
C ALA A 159 -6.46 1.62 -1.17
N VAL A 160 -6.73 0.52 -0.46
CA VAL A 160 -8.08 0.16 0.00
C VAL A 160 -8.64 1.26 0.92
N LEU A 161 -7.85 1.74 1.89
CA LEU A 161 -8.23 2.84 2.78
C LEU A 161 -8.63 4.10 1.99
N VAL A 162 -7.85 4.49 0.98
CA VAL A 162 -8.19 5.60 0.07
C VAL A 162 -9.52 5.36 -0.63
N GLY A 163 -9.74 4.16 -1.16
CA GLY A 163 -11.00 3.78 -1.81
C GLY A 163 -12.21 3.92 -0.87
N ARG A 164 -12.10 3.37 0.33
CA ARG A 164 -13.15 3.41 1.36
C ARG A 164 -13.39 4.83 1.87
N ALA A 165 -12.34 5.60 2.12
CA ALA A 165 -12.43 6.99 2.56
C ALA A 165 -13.13 7.87 1.51
N ARG A 166 -12.84 7.65 0.22
CA ARG A 166 -13.54 8.34 -0.87
C ARG A 166 -15.01 7.96 -0.94
N ARG A 167 -15.36 6.67 -0.86
CA ARG A 167 -16.78 6.24 -0.80
C ARG A 167 -17.53 6.85 0.38
N ALA A 168 -16.94 6.83 1.56
CA ALA A 168 -17.58 7.36 2.77
C ALA A 168 -17.77 8.88 2.75
N SER A 169 -16.94 9.61 2.00
CA SER A 169 -16.90 11.08 2.04
C SER A 169 -17.46 11.77 0.79
N LEU A 170 -17.73 11.03 -0.31
CA LEU A 170 -18.14 11.58 -1.60
C LEU A 170 -19.37 10.82 -2.13
N PRO A 171 -20.58 11.43 -2.09
CA PRO A 171 -21.82 10.77 -2.49
C PRO A 171 -21.79 10.21 -3.93
N GLN A 172 -21.18 10.94 -4.85
CA GLN A 172 -21.01 10.50 -6.24
C GLN A 172 -20.17 9.21 -6.35
N VAL A 173 -19.12 9.06 -5.53
CA VAL A 173 -18.28 7.85 -5.52
C VAL A 173 -19.04 6.68 -4.90
N ALA A 174 -19.85 6.94 -3.88
CA ALA A 174 -20.72 5.91 -3.29
C ALA A 174 -21.76 5.41 -4.32
N ALA A 175 -22.40 6.31 -5.06
CA ALA A 175 -23.37 5.96 -6.10
C ALA A 175 -22.73 5.14 -7.23
N GLU A 176 -21.54 5.55 -7.70
CA GLU A 176 -20.77 4.83 -8.71
C GLU A 176 -20.32 3.44 -8.26
N GLN A 177 -20.19 3.19 -6.95
CA GLN A 177 -19.70 1.94 -6.36
C GLN A 177 -20.76 1.26 -5.49
N ARG A 178 -22.05 1.42 -5.83
CA ARG A 178 -23.13 0.76 -5.08
C ARG A 178 -23.02 -0.77 -5.19
N PRO A 179 -23.29 -1.52 -4.11
CA PRO A 179 -23.43 -2.97 -4.18
C PRO A 179 -24.53 -3.42 -5.14
N GLY A 180 -24.45 -4.67 -5.58
CA GLY A 180 -25.42 -5.29 -6.47
C GLY A 180 -25.33 -4.85 -7.93
N GLN A 181 -24.31 -4.08 -8.32
CA GLN A 181 -24.11 -3.71 -9.74
C GLN A 181 -23.73 -4.90 -10.61
N VAL A 182 -23.03 -5.89 -10.07
CA VAL A 182 -22.61 -7.10 -10.80
C VAL A 182 -23.04 -8.35 -10.03
N GLY A 183 -24.22 -8.86 -10.35
CA GLY A 183 -24.83 -10.02 -9.69
C GLY A 183 -24.57 -11.36 -10.38
N GLY A 184 -25.12 -12.42 -9.80
CA GLY A 184 -25.20 -13.75 -10.42
C GLY A 184 -23.84 -14.37 -10.80
N PRO A 185 -23.76 -15.12 -11.91
CA PRO A 185 -22.51 -15.67 -12.42
C PRO A 185 -21.44 -14.62 -12.71
N ALA A 186 -21.83 -13.45 -13.23
CA ALA A 186 -20.91 -12.36 -13.53
C ALA A 186 -20.19 -11.84 -12.27
N GLY A 187 -20.90 -11.72 -11.15
CA GLY A 187 -20.31 -11.35 -9.86
C GLY A 187 -19.29 -12.37 -9.35
N ARG A 188 -19.53 -13.67 -9.58
CA ARG A 188 -18.57 -14.74 -9.23
C ARG A 188 -17.31 -14.65 -10.09
N TRP A 189 -17.46 -14.43 -11.40
CA TRP A 189 -16.33 -14.22 -12.31
C TRP A 189 -15.50 -13.00 -11.93
N LEU A 190 -16.16 -11.89 -11.57
CA LEU A 190 -15.49 -10.68 -11.11
C LEU A 190 -14.67 -10.93 -9.84
N ARG A 191 -15.26 -11.56 -8.81
CA ARG A 191 -14.53 -11.90 -7.58
C ARG A 191 -13.38 -12.88 -7.84
N GLY A 192 -13.61 -13.91 -8.65
CA GLY A 192 -12.58 -14.88 -9.04
C GLY A 192 -11.41 -14.21 -9.76
N THR A 193 -11.69 -13.31 -10.70
CA THR A 193 -10.67 -12.51 -11.41
C THR A 193 -9.89 -11.64 -10.43
N ALA A 194 -10.57 -10.93 -9.53
CA ALA A 194 -9.91 -10.05 -8.57
C ALA A 194 -9.02 -10.83 -7.59
N LEU A 195 -9.50 -11.98 -7.10
CA LEU A 195 -8.71 -12.88 -6.23
C LEU A 195 -7.51 -13.45 -6.96
N ALA A 196 -7.67 -13.89 -8.21
CA ALA A 196 -6.56 -14.38 -9.03
C ALA A 196 -5.52 -13.29 -9.28
N VAL A 197 -5.96 -12.06 -9.59
CA VAL A 197 -5.08 -10.88 -9.70
C VAL A 197 -4.32 -10.63 -8.41
N GLY A 198 -4.99 -10.64 -7.25
CA GLY A 198 -4.36 -10.44 -5.95
C GLY A 198 -3.32 -11.52 -5.63
N ALA A 199 -3.68 -12.80 -5.81
CA ALA A 199 -2.81 -13.93 -5.54
C ALA A 199 -1.59 -13.94 -6.48
N LEU A 200 -1.79 -13.74 -7.79
CA LEU A 200 -0.70 -13.69 -8.75
C LEU A 200 0.20 -12.48 -8.50
N ALA A 201 -0.35 -11.30 -8.19
CA ALA A 201 0.46 -10.14 -7.83
C ALA A 201 1.32 -10.41 -6.58
N PHE A 202 0.77 -11.06 -5.55
CA PHE A 202 1.55 -11.48 -4.38
C PHE A 202 2.71 -12.39 -4.78
N VAL A 203 2.45 -13.41 -5.61
CA VAL A 203 3.48 -14.34 -6.09
C VAL A 203 4.53 -13.60 -6.94
N VAL A 204 4.12 -12.75 -7.87
CA VAL A 204 5.04 -11.95 -8.71
C VAL A 204 5.97 -11.12 -7.84
N VAL A 205 5.42 -10.38 -6.88
CA VAL A 205 6.21 -9.51 -5.99
C VAL A 205 7.14 -10.37 -5.12
N TYR A 206 6.65 -11.48 -4.55
CA TYR A 206 7.46 -12.39 -3.74
C TYR A 206 8.63 -12.96 -4.53
N VAL A 207 8.39 -13.57 -5.69
CA VAL A 207 9.47 -14.12 -6.52
C VAL A 207 10.39 -13.00 -7.01
N GLY A 208 9.86 -11.80 -7.24
CA GLY A 208 10.65 -10.60 -7.54
C GLY A 208 11.64 -10.24 -6.42
N THR A 209 11.29 -10.46 -5.15
CA THR A 209 12.25 -10.29 -4.03
C THR A 209 13.38 -11.32 -4.08
N LEU A 210 13.11 -12.54 -4.56
CA LEU A 210 14.13 -13.58 -4.72
C LEU A 210 15.11 -13.24 -5.85
N VAL A 211 14.60 -12.78 -7.01
CA VAL A 211 15.44 -12.25 -8.11
C VAL A 211 16.33 -11.13 -7.59
N THR A 212 15.72 -10.21 -6.85
CA THR A 212 16.39 -9.07 -6.22
C THR A 212 17.52 -9.52 -5.29
N GLY A 213 17.31 -10.58 -4.51
CA GLY A 213 18.33 -11.17 -3.62
C GLY A 213 19.46 -11.95 -4.32
N THR A 214 19.32 -12.26 -5.62
CA THR A 214 20.42 -12.79 -6.46
C THR A 214 21.21 -11.70 -7.19
N GLY A 215 20.66 -10.47 -7.25
CA GLY A 215 21.24 -9.38 -8.02
C GLY A 215 22.48 -8.72 -7.40
N PRO A 216 23.19 -7.88 -8.18
CA PRO A 216 24.41 -7.21 -7.73
C PRO A 216 24.15 -6.17 -6.62
N HIS A 217 22.98 -5.52 -6.65
CA HIS A 217 22.59 -4.45 -5.74
C HIS A 217 22.17 -4.97 -4.35
N ALA A 218 23.09 -5.53 -3.57
CA ALA A 218 22.75 -6.20 -2.29
C ALA A 218 22.44 -5.25 -1.13
N GLY A 219 22.70 -3.95 -1.28
CA GLY A 219 22.42 -2.94 -0.27
C GLY A 219 23.62 -2.48 0.54
N ASP A 220 24.78 -3.09 0.37
CA ASP A 220 26.06 -2.60 0.90
C ASP A 220 27.20 -2.99 -0.08
N ALA A 221 28.31 -2.25 -0.05
CA ALA A 221 29.46 -2.48 -0.93
C ALA A 221 30.38 -3.63 -0.46
N GLY A 222 30.24 -4.07 0.79
CA GLY A 222 30.98 -5.19 1.37
C GLY A 222 30.39 -6.57 1.04
N GLU A 223 30.85 -7.60 1.76
CA GLU A 223 30.34 -8.96 1.63
C GLU A 223 28.96 -9.10 2.28
N VAL A 224 27.92 -8.86 1.47
CA VAL A 224 26.52 -9.12 1.86
C VAL A 224 26.07 -10.48 1.36
N ALA A 225 25.34 -11.20 2.21
CA ALA A 225 24.72 -12.48 1.85
C ALA A 225 23.76 -12.31 0.67
N ARG A 226 23.91 -13.17 -0.34
CA ARG A 226 23.01 -13.26 -1.50
C ARG A 226 22.38 -14.64 -1.55
N HIS A 227 21.24 -14.75 -2.22
CA HIS A 227 20.72 -16.08 -2.55
C HIS A 227 21.68 -16.78 -3.53
N THR A 228 21.85 -18.09 -3.33
CA THR A 228 22.70 -18.94 -4.17
C THR A 228 21.95 -19.53 -5.37
N PHE A 229 20.72 -19.07 -5.62
CA PHE A 229 19.94 -19.49 -6.78
C PHE A 229 20.61 -19.04 -8.08
N ASP A 230 20.43 -19.83 -9.14
CA ASP A 230 20.77 -19.39 -10.49
C ASP A 230 19.88 -18.18 -10.87
N ALA A 231 20.53 -17.05 -11.15
CA ALA A 231 19.87 -15.77 -11.43
C ALA A 231 18.97 -15.85 -12.68
N TYR A 232 19.37 -16.62 -13.69
CA TYR A 232 18.58 -16.80 -14.90
C TYR A 232 17.31 -17.62 -14.61
N VAL A 233 17.43 -18.73 -13.88
CA VAL A 233 16.30 -19.59 -13.52
C VAL A 233 15.29 -18.83 -12.64
N VAL A 234 15.73 -18.14 -11.58
CA VAL A 234 14.81 -17.39 -10.72
C VAL A 234 14.14 -16.22 -11.45
N THR A 235 14.85 -15.58 -12.39
CA THR A 235 14.25 -14.53 -13.24
C THR A 235 13.18 -15.11 -14.15
N ARG A 236 13.41 -16.28 -14.75
CA ARG A 236 12.37 -16.98 -15.53
C ARG A 236 11.17 -17.35 -14.66
N LEU A 237 11.39 -17.86 -13.46
CA LEU A 237 10.34 -18.16 -12.49
C LEU A 237 9.54 -16.91 -12.08
N HIS A 238 10.16 -15.74 -12.02
CA HIS A 238 9.47 -14.47 -11.78
C HIS A 238 8.59 -14.03 -12.97
N THR A 239 9.06 -14.24 -14.20
CA THR A 239 8.31 -13.83 -15.41
C THR A 239 7.04 -14.65 -15.64
N LEU A 240 7.02 -15.93 -15.27
CA LEU A 240 5.85 -16.80 -15.47
C LEU A 240 4.57 -16.29 -14.78
N PRO A 241 4.54 -16.03 -13.47
CA PRO A 241 3.36 -15.47 -12.81
C PRO A 241 3.04 -14.06 -13.30
N ALA A 242 4.01 -13.31 -13.83
CA ALA A 242 3.76 -12.00 -14.44
C ALA A 242 2.97 -12.13 -15.76
N TYR A 243 3.29 -13.11 -16.61
CA TYR A 243 2.49 -13.42 -17.81
C TYR A 243 1.10 -13.91 -17.45
N LEU A 244 0.98 -14.77 -16.43
CA LEU A 244 -0.32 -15.23 -15.96
C LEU A 244 -1.15 -14.07 -15.41
N LEU A 245 -0.54 -13.16 -14.65
CA LEU A 245 -1.20 -11.95 -14.13
C LEU A 245 -1.68 -11.04 -15.27
N LEU A 246 -0.87 -10.85 -16.32
CA LEU A 246 -1.28 -10.12 -17.52
C LEU A 246 -2.43 -10.84 -18.24
N GLY A 247 -2.34 -12.16 -18.42
CA GLY A 247 -3.38 -12.97 -19.05
C GLY A 247 -4.72 -12.91 -18.31
N VAL A 248 -4.71 -13.04 -16.97
CA VAL A 248 -5.91 -12.89 -16.13
C VAL A 248 -6.46 -11.47 -16.21
N THR A 249 -5.59 -10.45 -16.24
CA THR A 249 -6.01 -9.04 -16.38
C THR A 249 -6.69 -8.81 -17.73
N VAL A 250 -6.13 -9.30 -18.83
CA VAL A 250 -6.72 -9.23 -20.17
C VAL A 250 -8.03 -10.01 -20.24
N LEU A 251 -8.08 -11.23 -19.72
CA LEU A 251 -9.31 -12.02 -19.65
C LEU A 251 -10.39 -11.28 -18.86
N GLY A 252 -10.03 -10.67 -17.73
CA GLY A 252 -10.93 -9.83 -16.95
C GLY A 252 -11.45 -8.62 -17.72
N LEU A 253 -10.62 -7.96 -18.54
CA LEU A 253 -11.05 -6.86 -19.41
C LEU A 253 -12.00 -7.33 -20.51
N VAL A 254 -11.74 -8.50 -21.11
CA VAL A 254 -12.63 -9.12 -22.10
C VAL A 254 -13.97 -9.47 -21.45
N GLN A 255 -13.97 -10.06 -20.26
CA GLN A 255 -15.20 -10.36 -19.53
C GLN A 255 -15.93 -9.08 -19.12
N ALA A 256 -15.21 -8.03 -18.72
CA ALA A 256 -15.78 -6.73 -18.42
C ALA A 256 -16.51 -6.13 -19.64
N ALA A 257 -15.95 -6.29 -20.85
CA ALA A 257 -16.59 -5.85 -22.08
C ALA A 257 -17.82 -6.70 -22.44
N ARG A 258 -17.72 -8.04 -22.32
CA ARG A 258 -18.81 -8.97 -22.68
C ARG A 258 -19.99 -8.94 -21.71
N GLN A 259 -19.71 -8.77 -20.41
CA GLN A 259 -20.71 -8.83 -19.35
C GLN A 259 -21.13 -7.44 -18.84
N GLY A 260 -20.63 -6.37 -19.46
CA GLY A 260 -21.00 -4.99 -19.10
C GLY A 260 -20.58 -4.57 -17.70
N TRP A 261 -19.40 -4.95 -17.22
CA TRP A 261 -18.92 -4.56 -15.89
C TRP A 261 -18.79 -3.02 -15.79
N PRO A 262 -19.09 -2.43 -14.61
CA PRO A 262 -19.11 -0.98 -14.43
C PRO A 262 -17.72 -0.37 -14.64
N ALA A 263 -17.70 0.88 -15.10
CA ALA A 263 -16.46 1.61 -15.38
C ALA A 263 -15.54 1.73 -14.14
N THR A 264 -16.12 1.71 -12.93
CA THR A 264 -15.39 1.72 -11.65
C THR A 264 -14.45 0.52 -11.49
N VAL A 265 -14.80 -0.64 -12.06
CA VAL A 265 -13.98 -1.86 -12.11
C VAL A 265 -13.11 -1.89 -13.36
N ARG A 266 -13.68 -1.57 -14.54
CA ARG A 266 -12.94 -1.66 -15.81
C ARG A 266 -11.73 -0.73 -15.86
N ARG A 267 -11.86 0.50 -15.35
CA ARG A 267 -10.77 1.50 -15.37
C ARG A 267 -9.52 1.06 -14.59
N PRO A 268 -9.60 0.68 -13.30
CA PRO A 268 -8.41 0.20 -12.58
C PRO A 268 -7.87 -1.12 -13.14
N LEU A 269 -8.71 -2.00 -13.69
CA LEU A 269 -8.22 -3.21 -14.37
C LEU A 269 -7.43 -2.87 -15.65
N ALA A 270 -7.89 -1.87 -16.42
CA ALA A 270 -7.16 -1.37 -17.59
C ALA A 270 -5.85 -0.68 -17.19
N LEU A 271 -5.87 0.11 -16.12
CA LEU A 271 -4.67 0.70 -15.53
C LEU A 271 -3.68 -0.38 -15.09
N LEU A 272 -4.15 -1.46 -14.46
CA LEU A 272 -3.30 -2.60 -14.09
C LEU A 272 -2.64 -3.21 -15.33
N GLY A 273 -3.40 -3.42 -16.41
CA GLY A 273 -2.86 -3.92 -17.68
C GLY A 273 -1.76 -3.00 -18.23
N GLY A 274 -1.98 -1.69 -18.24
CA GLY A 274 -0.96 -0.72 -18.67
C GLY A 274 0.29 -0.74 -17.79
N VAL A 275 0.13 -0.81 -16.47
CA VAL A 275 1.25 -0.93 -15.52
C VAL A 275 2.02 -2.23 -15.74
N LEU A 276 1.34 -3.36 -15.97
CA LEU A 276 1.99 -4.65 -16.24
C LEU A 276 2.81 -4.62 -17.54
N VAL A 277 2.29 -4.00 -18.59
CA VAL A 277 3.04 -3.85 -19.86
C VAL A 277 4.29 -3.00 -19.65
N VAL A 278 4.16 -1.83 -19.02
CA VAL A 278 5.30 -0.96 -18.71
C VAL A 278 6.32 -1.71 -17.83
N GLN A 279 5.85 -2.47 -16.85
CA GLN A 279 6.73 -3.26 -15.99
C GLN A 279 7.43 -4.41 -16.70
N GLY A 280 6.75 -5.07 -17.63
CA GLY A 280 7.35 -6.06 -18.50
C GLY A 280 8.49 -5.45 -19.32
N VAL A 281 8.25 -4.29 -19.94
CA VAL A 281 9.28 -3.56 -20.71
C VAL A 281 10.49 -3.21 -19.83
N ILE A 282 10.27 -2.63 -18.64
CA ILE A 282 11.35 -2.28 -17.71
C ILE A 282 12.08 -3.53 -17.20
N GLY A 283 11.37 -4.62 -16.92
CA GLY A 283 11.94 -5.90 -16.49
C GLY A 283 12.83 -6.54 -17.55
N TYR A 284 12.37 -6.58 -18.80
CA TYR A 284 13.18 -7.06 -19.91
C TYR A 284 14.39 -6.16 -20.19
N TYR A 285 14.20 -4.84 -20.14
CA TYR A 285 15.32 -3.90 -20.27
C TYR A 285 16.39 -4.17 -19.22
N GLN A 286 16.00 -4.32 -17.94
CA GLN A 286 16.91 -4.69 -16.86
C GLN A 286 17.67 -6.00 -17.14
N PHE A 287 16.96 -7.04 -17.60
CA PHE A 287 17.54 -8.34 -17.89
C PHE A 287 18.60 -8.28 -18.99
N PHE A 288 18.35 -7.54 -20.07
CA PHE A 288 19.28 -7.44 -21.21
C PHE A 288 20.40 -6.42 -21.03
N THR A 289 20.24 -5.44 -20.14
CA THR A 289 21.22 -4.34 -19.95
C THR A 289 22.03 -4.44 -18.66
N GLY A 290 21.92 -5.54 -17.93
CA GLY A 290 22.73 -5.77 -16.72
C GLY A 290 22.28 -4.96 -15.51
N LEU A 291 20.96 -4.78 -15.33
CA LEU A 291 20.34 -4.19 -14.13
C LEU A 291 20.78 -2.73 -13.83
N PRO A 292 20.69 -1.78 -14.77
CA PRO A 292 21.05 -0.39 -14.51
C PRO A 292 20.19 0.22 -13.40
N VAL A 293 20.82 0.94 -12.47
CA VAL A 293 20.22 1.44 -11.23
C VAL A 293 18.91 2.19 -11.46
N VAL A 294 18.84 3.05 -12.48
CA VAL A 294 17.63 3.81 -12.81
C VAL A 294 16.48 2.90 -13.22
N ALA A 295 16.74 1.85 -14.01
CA ALA A 295 15.70 0.92 -14.41
C ALA A 295 15.21 0.08 -13.23
N VAL A 296 16.10 -0.32 -12.32
CA VAL A 296 15.72 -1.01 -11.08
C VAL A 296 14.85 -0.11 -10.20
N ALA A 297 15.21 1.17 -10.06
CA ALA A 297 14.40 2.15 -9.34
C ALA A 297 13.01 2.34 -9.97
N LEU A 298 12.93 2.47 -11.30
CA LEU A 298 11.65 2.58 -12.01
C LEU A 298 10.79 1.31 -11.85
N HIS A 299 11.42 0.14 -11.89
CA HIS A 299 10.73 -1.12 -11.66
C HIS A 299 10.16 -1.20 -10.25
N LEU A 300 10.91 -0.75 -9.25
CA LEU A 300 10.47 -0.65 -7.86
C LEU A 300 9.30 0.33 -7.68
N VAL A 301 9.39 1.52 -8.27
CA VAL A 301 8.30 2.52 -8.26
C VAL A 301 7.03 1.92 -8.87
N GLY A 302 7.15 1.34 -10.06
CA GLY A 302 6.00 0.73 -10.70
C GLY A 302 5.46 -0.47 -9.91
N ALA A 303 6.26 -1.15 -9.09
CA ALA A 303 5.80 -2.28 -8.27
C ALA A 303 4.91 -1.76 -7.13
N ALA A 304 5.29 -0.65 -6.50
CA ALA A 304 4.42 0.06 -5.56
C ALA A 304 3.10 0.51 -6.23
N VAL A 305 3.16 1.04 -7.45
CA VAL A 305 1.95 1.41 -8.23
C VAL A 305 1.11 0.17 -8.53
N LEU A 306 1.70 -0.91 -9.02
CA LEU A 306 1.03 -2.18 -9.31
C LEU A 306 0.26 -2.68 -8.09
N VAL A 307 0.90 -2.71 -6.93
CA VAL A 307 0.30 -3.19 -5.69
C VAL A 307 -0.85 -2.29 -5.21
N ALA A 308 -0.71 -0.96 -5.32
CA ALA A 308 -1.79 -0.03 -5.01
C ALA A 308 -2.99 -0.20 -5.96
N VAL A 309 -2.74 -0.42 -7.25
CA VAL A 309 -3.79 -0.68 -8.25
C VAL A 309 -4.47 -2.03 -7.99
N VAL A 310 -3.72 -3.08 -7.65
CA VAL A 310 -4.27 -4.39 -7.25
C VAL A 310 -5.19 -4.26 -6.02
N GLY A 311 -4.77 -3.53 -4.98
CA GLY A 311 -5.64 -3.24 -3.83
C GLY A 311 -6.93 -2.52 -4.23
N THR A 312 -6.84 -1.59 -5.18
CA THR A 312 -8.01 -0.89 -5.74
C THR A 312 -8.93 -1.82 -6.54
N VAL A 313 -8.38 -2.73 -7.35
CA VAL A 313 -9.16 -3.72 -8.12
C VAL A 313 -9.92 -4.65 -7.16
N LEU A 314 -9.24 -5.19 -6.15
CA LEU A 314 -9.83 -6.05 -5.12
C LEU A 314 -10.99 -5.34 -4.40
N ASP A 315 -10.75 -4.17 -3.81
CA ASP A 315 -11.78 -3.45 -3.05
C ASP A 315 -13.02 -3.15 -3.92
N ARG A 316 -12.83 -2.66 -5.15
CA ARG A 316 -13.95 -2.34 -6.03
C ARG A 316 -14.71 -3.59 -6.50
N ALA A 317 -14.00 -4.66 -6.85
CA ALA A 317 -14.62 -5.91 -7.28
C ALA A 317 -15.54 -6.50 -6.21
N PHE A 318 -15.09 -6.52 -4.95
CA PHE A 318 -15.88 -7.04 -3.84
C PHE A 318 -17.06 -6.12 -3.49
N VAL A 319 -16.88 -4.80 -3.55
CA VAL A 319 -17.96 -3.84 -3.26
C VAL A 319 -19.09 -3.94 -4.29
N VAL A 320 -18.79 -3.87 -5.59
CA VAL A 320 -19.85 -3.82 -6.62
C VAL A 320 -20.53 -5.18 -6.86
N SER A 321 -19.89 -6.28 -6.46
CA SER A 321 -20.43 -7.63 -6.58
C SER A 321 -21.10 -8.13 -5.30
N ALA A 322 -21.02 -7.37 -4.20
CA ALA A 322 -21.76 -7.68 -2.99
C ALA A 322 -23.27 -7.62 -3.25
N PRO A 323 -24.09 -8.41 -2.53
CA PRO A 323 -25.55 -8.31 -2.60
C PRO A 323 -26.04 -6.87 -2.37
N ALA A 324 -27.14 -6.48 -3.04
CA ALA A 324 -27.68 -5.12 -2.97
C ALA A 324 -28.13 -4.68 -1.56
N GLY A 325 -28.24 -5.61 -0.59
CA GLY A 325 -28.56 -5.35 0.82
C GLY A 325 -27.36 -5.32 1.78
N ASP A 326 -26.16 -5.70 1.33
CA ASP A 326 -24.93 -5.68 2.18
C ASP A 326 -24.20 -4.33 2.12
N GLY A 327 -24.77 -3.38 1.37
CA GLY A 327 -24.32 -2.00 1.28
C GLY A 327 -24.82 -1.15 2.43
N VAL A 328 -24.25 -1.32 3.61
CA VAL A 328 -24.18 -0.29 4.67
C VAL A 328 -25.50 0.47 4.87
N ASP A 329 -26.46 -0.21 5.46
CA ASP A 329 -27.49 0.41 6.30
C ASP A 329 -27.00 0.47 7.76
N ASP A 330 -25.76 0.97 7.98
CA ASP A 330 -25.19 1.22 9.33
C ASP A 330 -25.78 2.49 10.00
N GLY A 331 -26.95 2.96 9.52
CA GLY A 331 -27.53 4.25 9.92
C GLY A 331 -28.99 4.23 10.39
N ALA A 332 -29.77 3.19 10.13
CA ALA A 332 -31.23 3.27 10.29
C ALA A 332 -31.89 2.29 11.28
N ARG A 333 -31.14 1.42 11.98
CA ARG A 333 -31.73 0.42 12.91
C ARG A 333 -31.60 0.73 14.42
N VAL A 334 -31.47 1.99 14.81
CA VAL A 334 -31.61 2.40 16.21
C VAL A 334 -32.62 3.54 16.29
N GLY A 335 -33.91 3.19 16.29
CA GLY A 335 -35.00 4.17 16.39
C GLY A 335 -36.42 3.61 16.48
N ALA A 336 -36.62 2.29 16.48
CA ALA A 336 -37.96 1.70 16.49
C ALA A 336 -38.07 0.57 17.53
N THR A 337 -37.77 0.87 18.80
CA THR A 337 -38.22 0.08 19.96
C THR A 337 -38.33 1.00 21.18
N SER A 338 -39.46 1.69 21.32
CA SER A 338 -39.95 2.30 22.57
C SER A 338 -41.23 3.09 22.27
N ALA A 339 -42.33 2.38 22.01
CA ALA A 339 -43.70 2.87 22.20
C ALA A 339 -44.69 1.69 22.04
N VAL A 340 -44.74 0.83 23.05
CA VAL A 340 -45.96 0.14 23.52
C VAL A 340 -45.80 -0.02 25.03
#